data_AF-A0A7C1XR06-F1
#
_entry.id   AF-A0A7C1XR06-F1
#
_cell.length_a   1.000
_cell.length_b   1.000
_cell.length_c   1.000
_cell.angle_alpha   90.00
_cell.angle_beta   90.00
_cell.angle_gamma   90.00
#
_symmetry.space_group_name_H-M   'P 1'
#
loop_
_entity.id
_entity.type
_entity.pdbx_description
1 polymer ?
#
loop_
_entity_poly.entity_id
_entity_poly.type
_entity_poly.pdbx_seq_one_letter_code
_entity_poly.pdbx_strand_id
1 'polypeptide(L)'
;MADESYEVVFHGKITKGRDQATVIANMAKLFRSGEDKIARLFSGGEFILKSNLDHLTAQRYQQTLGKAGALCEIRPRPAAGSVPAAATSSSADATPAATPPDAPGSATASVDTATAAPEAGGAGTGALQLDPPGVMILEQKEKPVREVDTSGLSLAPVGADVLEGETRPEPPPPPSTEGLSLAPLGSNILDDEQGA
;
A
#
# COMPACT_ATOMS: atom_id res chain seq x y z
N MET A 1 9.56 -12.85 -11.93
CA MET A 1 8.18 -12.34 -12.03
C MET A 1 8.29 -10.83 -12.13
N ALA A 2 7.79 -10.24 -13.21
CA ALA A 2 7.97 -8.81 -13.47
C ALA A 2 7.18 -8.00 -12.44
N ASP A 3 7.86 -7.02 -11.83
CA ASP A 3 7.27 -6.06 -10.92
C ASP A 3 6.48 -5.04 -11.77
N GLU A 4 5.28 -5.44 -12.19
CA GLU A 4 4.40 -4.58 -12.99
C GLU A 4 3.74 -3.55 -12.07
N SER A 5 4.25 -2.33 -12.12
CA SER A 5 3.62 -1.20 -11.47
C SER A 5 2.44 -0.70 -12.30
N TYR A 6 1.27 -0.53 -11.69
CA TYR A 6 0.09 0.06 -12.31
C TYR A 6 -0.13 1.49 -11.81
N GLU A 7 -0.69 2.33 -12.67
CA GLU A 7 -1.15 3.67 -12.34
C GLU A 7 -2.66 3.79 -12.56
N VAL A 8 -3.33 4.53 -11.67
CA VAL A 8 -4.76 4.81 -11.77
C VAL A 8 -4.94 6.22 -12.33
N VAL A 9 -5.45 6.29 -13.55
CA VAL A 9 -5.70 7.53 -14.29
C VAL A 9 -7.18 7.88 -14.21
N PHE A 10 -7.48 9.11 -13.86
CA PHE A 10 -8.82 9.66 -13.76
C PHE A 10 -9.10 10.64 -14.90
N HIS A 11 -10.17 10.43 -15.65
CA HIS A 11 -10.48 11.20 -16.88
C HIS A 11 -11.43 12.39 -16.67
N GLY A 12 -11.70 12.80 -15.43
CA GLY A 12 -12.67 13.87 -15.16
C GLY A 12 -14.13 13.48 -15.39
N LYS A 13 -14.42 12.20 -15.69
CA LYS A 13 -15.77 11.71 -15.99
C LYS A 13 -16.48 11.24 -14.71
N ILE A 14 -17.68 11.75 -14.51
CA ILE A 14 -18.59 11.37 -13.42
C ILE A 14 -19.61 10.37 -13.96
N THR A 15 -19.94 9.33 -13.19
CA THR A 15 -21.01 8.38 -13.54
C THR A 15 -22.39 9.04 -13.44
N LYS A 16 -23.33 8.65 -14.32
CA LYS A 16 -24.71 9.17 -14.34
C LYS A 16 -25.37 9.09 -12.96
N GLY A 17 -25.92 10.21 -12.49
CA GLY A 17 -26.71 10.29 -11.26
C GLY A 17 -25.92 10.64 -9.99
N ARG A 18 -24.67 11.11 -10.11
CA ARG A 18 -23.89 11.66 -8.99
C ARG A 18 -23.51 13.12 -9.26
N ASP A 19 -23.55 13.94 -8.21
CA ASP A 19 -23.17 15.35 -8.28
C ASP A 19 -21.65 15.54 -8.14
N GLN A 20 -21.08 16.46 -8.91
CA GLN A 20 -19.65 16.73 -8.94
C GLN A 20 -19.10 17.10 -7.55
N ALA A 21 -19.80 17.93 -6.77
CA ALA A 21 -19.35 18.33 -5.43
C ALA A 21 -19.30 17.12 -4.48
N THR A 22 -20.27 16.21 -4.59
CA THR A 22 -20.31 14.98 -3.78
C THR A 22 -19.19 14.02 -4.15
N VAL A 23 -18.89 13.84 -5.45
CA VAL A 23 -17.79 12.98 -5.89
C VAL A 23 -16.44 13.56 -5.47
N ILE A 24 -16.25 14.87 -5.57
CA ILE A 24 -15.04 15.57 -5.11
C ILE A 24 -14.81 15.33 -3.62
N ALA A 25 -15.83 15.53 -2.77
CA ALA A 25 -15.72 15.33 -1.33
C ALA A 25 -15.39 13.87 -0.96
N ASN A 26 -15.96 12.90 -1.67
CA ASN A 26 -15.68 11.48 -1.45
C ASN A 26 -14.28 11.08 -1.90
N MET A 27 -13.84 11.54 -3.08
CA MET A 27 -12.48 11.30 -3.55
C MET A 27 -11.44 11.98 -2.65
N ALA A 28 -11.72 13.19 -2.17
CA ALA A 28 -10.82 13.92 -1.26
C ALA A 28 -10.58 13.14 0.04
N LYS A 29 -11.63 12.52 0.60
CA LYS A 29 -11.53 11.64 1.77
C LYS A 29 -10.74 10.36 1.48
N LEU A 30 -11.00 9.72 0.34
CA LEU A 30 -10.32 8.47 -0.05
C LEU A 30 -8.82 8.68 -0.30
N PHE A 31 -8.46 9.78 -0.95
CA PHE A 31 -7.07 10.09 -1.32
C PHE A 31 -6.33 11.01 -0.36
N ARG A 32 -6.99 11.42 0.75
CA ARG A 32 -6.50 12.47 1.66
C ARG A 32 -5.92 13.67 0.89
N SER A 33 -6.59 14.03 -0.20
CA SER A 33 -6.17 15.08 -1.11
C SER A 33 -7.22 16.20 -1.07
N GLY A 34 -6.78 17.45 -1.17
CA GLY A 34 -7.68 18.60 -1.03
C GLY A 34 -8.78 18.62 -2.09
N GLU A 35 -9.98 19.01 -1.67
CA GLU A 35 -11.16 19.14 -2.53
C GLU A 35 -10.89 20.08 -3.71
N ASP A 36 -10.15 21.17 -3.49
CA ASP A 36 -9.70 22.09 -4.54
C ASP A 36 -8.82 21.44 -5.60
N LYS A 37 -7.92 20.53 -5.19
CA LYS A 37 -7.06 19.81 -6.12
C LYS A 37 -7.92 18.93 -7.00
N ILE A 38 -8.80 18.14 -6.39
CA ILE A 38 -9.66 17.20 -7.11
C ILE A 38 -10.66 17.96 -8.02
N ALA A 39 -11.25 19.06 -7.55
CA ALA A 39 -12.11 19.93 -8.35
C ALA A 39 -11.40 20.47 -9.61
N ARG A 40 -10.14 20.88 -9.48
CA ARG A 40 -9.32 21.29 -10.63
C ARG A 40 -9.06 20.14 -11.61
N LEU A 41 -9.00 18.89 -11.16
CA LEU A 41 -8.84 17.71 -12.04
C LEU A 41 -10.08 17.45 -12.89
N PHE A 42 -11.27 17.68 -12.33
CA PHE A 42 -12.53 17.61 -13.08
C PHE A 42 -12.61 18.65 -14.20
N SER A 43 -11.78 19.71 -14.13
CA SER A 43 -11.89 20.88 -15.00
C SER A 43 -11.04 20.79 -16.28
N GLY A 44 -10.12 19.84 -16.45
CA GLY A 44 -9.22 19.92 -17.61
C GLY A 44 -8.11 18.90 -17.83
N GLY A 45 -8.30 17.61 -17.53
CA GLY A 45 -7.47 16.56 -18.15
C GLY A 45 -7.26 15.30 -17.31
N GLU A 46 -6.88 14.21 -17.99
CA GLU A 46 -6.43 12.96 -17.39
C GLU A 46 -5.45 13.23 -16.24
N PHE A 47 -5.78 12.74 -15.06
CA PHE A 47 -4.95 12.92 -13.89
C PHE A 47 -4.56 11.57 -13.28
N ILE A 48 -3.26 11.37 -13.09
CA ILE A 48 -2.74 10.19 -12.39
C ILE A 48 -2.95 10.42 -10.90
N LEU A 49 -3.94 9.74 -10.35
CA LEU A 49 -4.32 9.91 -8.95
C LEU A 49 -3.30 9.24 -8.03
N LYS A 50 -2.77 8.08 -8.46
CA LYS A 50 -1.66 7.39 -7.81
C LYS A 50 -0.97 6.44 -8.78
N SER A 51 0.36 6.46 -8.74
CA SER A 51 1.24 5.55 -9.49
C SER A 51 1.88 4.54 -8.53
N ASN A 52 2.50 3.48 -9.07
CA ASN A 52 3.18 2.45 -8.28
C ASN A 52 2.23 1.61 -7.41
N LEU A 53 1.12 1.15 -8.00
CA LEU A 53 0.21 0.21 -7.35
C LEU A 53 0.35 -1.18 -7.96
N ASP A 54 0.23 -2.22 -7.15
CA ASP A 54 0.07 -3.59 -7.62
C ASP A 54 -1.28 -3.76 -8.35
N HIS A 55 -1.38 -4.71 -9.28
CA HIS A 55 -2.61 -4.99 -10.06
C HIS A 55 -3.85 -5.14 -9.16
N LEU A 56 -3.72 -5.91 -8.08
CA LEU A 56 -4.82 -6.21 -7.14
C LEU A 56 -5.22 -4.95 -6.37
N THR A 57 -4.24 -4.12 -6.03
CA THR A 57 -4.47 -2.83 -5.37
C THR A 57 -5.12 -1.83 -6.32
N ALA A 58 -4.63 -1.70 -7.55
CA ALA A 58 -5.19 -0.84 -8.58
C ALA A 58 -6.66 -1.17 -8.88
N GLN A 59 -7.01 -2.47 -8.95
CA GLN A 59 -8.39 -2.92 -9.12
C GLN A 59 -9.29 -2.52 -7.94
N ARG A 60 -8.81 -2.65 -6.70
CA ARG A 60 -9.55 -2.18 -5.50
C ARG A 60 -9.78 -0.67 -5.53
N TYR A 61 -8.78 0.10 -5.97
CA TYR A 61 -8.94 1.54 -6.17
C TYR A 61 -10.00 1.84 -7.23
N GLN A 62 -9.91 1.23 -8.42
CA GLN A 62 -10.89 1.41 -9.49
C GLN A 62 -12.32 1.12 -9.03
N GLN A 63 -12.54 0.03 -8.29
CA GLN A 63 -13.86 -0.29 -7.75
C GLN A 63 -14.35 0.74 -6.74
N THR A 64 -13.48 1.21 -5.85
CA THR A 64 -13.85 2.18 -4.81
C THR A 64 -14.16 3.55 -5.41
N LEU A 65 -13.38 3.96 -6.42
CA LEU A 65 -13.62 5.18 -7.19
C LEU A 65 -14.88 5.08 -8.05
N GLY A 66 -15.13 3.93 -8.68
CA GLY A 66 -16.37 3.67 -9.43
C GLY A 66 -17.60 3.77 -8.53
N LYS A 67 -17.54 3.21 -7.31
CA LYS A 67 -18.58 3.36 -6.28
C LYS A 67 -18.77 4.80 -5.82
N ALA A 68 -17.69 5.58 -5.76
CA ALA A 68 -17.74 7.01 -5.44
C ALA A 68 -18.29 7.86 -6.60
N GLY A 69 -18.45 7.28 -7.79
CA GLY A 69 -19.03 7.92 -8.97
C GLY A 69 -18.01 8.50 -9.95
N ALA A 70 -16.75 8.07 -9.86
CA ALA A 70 -15.64 8.52 -10.68
C ALA A 70 -15.18 7.42 -11.65
N LEU A 71 -15.10 7.74 -12.95
CA LEU A 71 -14.60 6.80 -13.96
C LEU A 71 -13.06 6.82 -13.99
N CYS A 72 -12.45 5.71 -13.60
CA CYS A 72 -10.99 5.54 -13.55
C CYS A 72 -10.53 4.41 -14.47
N GLU A 73 -9.37 4.61 -15.07
CA GLU A 73 -8.70 3.65 -15.94
C GLU A 73 -7.38 3.23 -15.30
N ILE A 74 -7.08 1.92 -15.36
CA ILE A 74 -5.83 1.38 -14.86
C ILE A 74 -4.89 1.31 -16.06
N ARG A 75 -3.79 2.07 -16.02
CA ARG A 75 -2.72 1.99 -17.02
C ARG A 75 -1.56 1.17 -16.45
N PRO A 76 -1.07 0.14 -17.14
CA PRO A 76 0.18 -0.50 -16.76
C PRO A 76 1.33 0.46 -17.03
N ARG A 77 2.17 0.73 -16.02
CA ARG A 77 3.41 1.48 -16.20
C ARG A 77 4.51 0.46 -16.49
N PRO A 78 5.01 0.38 -17.74
CA PRO A 78 6.16 -0.47 -17.99
C PRO A 78 7.33 0.04 -17.15
N ALA A 79 7.91 -0.84 -16.33
CA ALA A 79 9.27 -0.64 -15.86
C ALA A 79 10.13 -0.43 -17.11
N ALA A 80 10.91 0.64 -17.14
CA ALA A 80 11.80 0.93 -18.26
C ALA A 80 12.71 -0.28 -18.51
N GLY A 81 12.36 -1.12 -19.49
CA GLY A 81 13.05 -2.39 -19.72
C GLY A 81 12.23 -3.54 -20.29
N SER A 82 11.27 -3.29 -21.18
CA SER A 82 10.92 -4.28 -22.22
C SER A 82 10.27 -3.58 -23.39
N VAL A 83 11.14 -3.14 -24.30
CA VAL A 83 10.76 -2.86 -25.68
C VAL A 83 10.23 -4.16 -26.29
N PRO A 84 9.09 -4.17 -27.01
CA PRO A 84 8.78 -5.31 -27.84
C PRO A 84 9.90 -5.44 -28.88
N ALA A 85 10.46 -6.64 -28.96
CA ALA A 85 11.50 -7.03 -29.88
C ALA A 85 11.04 -6.81 -31.33
N ALA A 86 11.40 -5.65 -31.90
CA ALA A 86 11.49 -5.47 -33.33
C ALA A 86 12.96 -5.71 -33.71
N ALA A 87 13.24 -6.92 -34.18
CA ALA A 87 14.49 -7.26 -34.81
C ALA A 87 14.70 -6.38 -36.05
N THR A 88 15.88 -5.77 -36.18
CA THR A 88 16.72 -5.83 -37.39
C THR A 88 18.10 -5.28 -37.05
N SER A 89 19.08 -6.17 -37.14
CA SER A 89 20.51 -5.91 -37.06
C SER A 89 20.98 -4.99 -38.18
N SER A 90 21.88 -4.04 -37.89
CA SER A 90 23.08 -3.88 -38.72
C SER A 90 24.16 -3.13 -37.95
N SER A 91 25.27 -3.85 -37.73
CA SER A 91 26.55 -3.33 -37.29
C SER A 91 27.19 -2.37 -38.30
N ALA A 92 28.15 -1.58 -37.80
CA ALA A 92 29.24 -0.83 -38.45
C ALA A 92 29.23 0.60 -37.88
N ASP A 93 30.31 1.19 -37.34
CA ASP A 93 31.72 0.89 -37.47
C ASP A 93 32.50 1.68 -36.38
N ALA A 94 33.76 1.34 -36.22
CA ALA A 94 34.65 1.65 -35.11
C ALA A 94 35.14 3.12 -34.98
N THR A 95 35.43 3.48 -33.72
CA THR A 95 36.53 4.29 -33.11
C THR A 95 37.74 4.73 -33.97
N PRO A 96 38.74 5.51 -33.48
CA PRO A 96 38.86 6.48 -32.34
C PRO A 96 39.72 7.74 -32.67
N ALA A 97 39.74 8.77 -31.80
CA ALA A 97 40.90 9.69 -31.58
C ALA A 97 40.60 10.56 -30.34
N ALA A 98 41.30 10.43 -29.19
CA ALA A 98 42.61 11.03 -28.85
C ALA A 98 42.54 12.59 -28.85
N THR A 99 42.92 13.39 -27.85
CA THR A 99 43.72 13.25 -26.61
C THR A 99 43.63 14.61 -25.83
N PRO A 100 44.19 14.75 -24.59
CA PRO A 100 43.92 15.78 -23.57
C PRO A 100 44.84 17.02 -23.64
N PRO A 101 44.68 18.00 -22.70
CA PRO A 101 45.74 18.29 -21.71
C PRO A 101 45.18 18.50 -20.27
N ASP A 102 45.75 17.90 -19.22
CA ASP A 102 46.91 18.35 -18.39
C ASP A 102 46.49 19.47 -17.38
N ALA A 103 46.12 19.16 -16.12
CA ALA A 103 46.95 19.06 -14.90
C ALA A 103 47.20 20.44 -14.21
N PRO A 104 47.74 20.55 -12.97
CA PRO A 104 47.77 19.65 -11.81
C PRO A 104 47.35 20.35 -10.48
N GLY A 105 47.09 19.56 -9.44
CA GLY A 105 46.97 20.02 -8.05
C GLY A 105 47.53 18.98 -7.08
N SER A 106 48.86 18.80 -7.12
CA SER A 106 49.69 18.19 -6.06
C SER A 106 49.49 18.95 -4.73
N ALA A 107 49.72 18.42 -3.53
CA ALA A 107 50.23 17.15 -3.03
C ALA A 107 50.16 17.21 -1.49
N THR A 108 49.68 16.11 -0.89
CA THR A 108 50.22 15.36 0.27
C THR A 108 50.65 16.02 1.60
N ALA A 109 50.29 15.28 2.66
CA ALA A 109 51.04 15.01 3.91
C ALA A 109 51.01 16.12 4.98
N SER A 110 50.95 15.88 6.29
CA SER A 110 51.02 14.67 7.11
C SER A 110 50.62 15.02 8.56
N VAL A 111 50.34 13.97 9.34
CA VAL A 111 50.29 13.75 10.81
C VAL A 111 50.92 14.83 11.72
N ASP A 112 50.55 15.08 12.98
CA ASP A 112 50.32 14.15 14.10
C ASP A 112 49.87 14.89 15.39
N THR A 113 49.19 14.17 16.27
CA THR A 113 49.14 14.29 17.76
C THR A 113 48.63 15.54 18.52
N ALA A 114 47.59 15.23 19.32
CA ALA A 114 47.46 15.47 20.76
C ALA A 114 47.19 16.89 21.26
N THR A 115 45.96 17.13 21.75
CA THR A 115 45.61 17.05 23.18
C THR A 115 44.48 18.03 23.53
N ALA A 116 43.62 17.57 24.45
CA ALA A 116 42.67 18.31 25.28
C ALA A 116 41.26 18.65 24.72
N ALA A 117 40.29 17.94 25.34
CA ALA A 117 38.91 18.29 25.68
C ALA A 117 37.80 18.17 24.60
N PRO A 118 36.83 17.25 24.76
CA PRO A 118 35.54 17.38 24.09
C PRO A 118 34.67 18.37 24.88
N GLU A 119 34.73 19.66 24.53
CA GLU A 119 33.53 20.48 24.64
C GLU A 119 32.56 19.97 23.59
N ALA A 120 31.36 19.58 24.01
CA ALA A 120 30.28 19.14 23.14
C ALA A 120 29.74 20.31 22.31
N GLY A 121 30.55 20.82 21.39
CA GLY A 121 30.15 21.66 20.27
C GLY A 121 29.64 20.76 19.15
N GLY A 122 28.39 20.34 19.24
CA GLY A 122 27.70 19.62 18.17
C GLY A 122 27.50 20.52 16.96
N ALA A 123 28.26 20.25 15.90
CA ALA A 123 28.11 20.86 14.59
C ALA A 123 26.79 20.46 13.92
N GLY A 124 26.16 21.43 13.23
CA GLY A 124 25.39 21.15 12.02
C GLY A 124 23.95 21.66 11.98
N THR A 125 23.71 22.57 11.05
CA THR A 125 22.43 23.08 10.52
C THR A 125 21.68 24.11 11.38
N GLY A 126 21.93 25.38 11.05
CA GLY A 126 21.27 26.52 11.66
C GLY A 126 19.76 26.56 11.41
N ALA A 127 19.03 26.91 12.48
CA ALA A 127 17.59 27.16 12.60
C ALA A 127 16.69 26.08 13.24
N LEU A 128 17.24 25.09 13.94
CA LEU A 128 16.47 24.22 14.85
C LEU A 128 16.95 24.38 16.30
N GLN A 129 16.18 25.09 17.12
CA GLN A 129 16.35 25.13 18.58
C GLN A 129 15.51 24.04 19.25
N LEU A 130 16.06 23.35 20.25
CA LEU A 130 15.30 22.48 21.15
C LEU A 130 14.54 23.33 22.17
N ASP A 131 13.27 23.00 22.37
CA ASP A 131 12.42 23.66 23.35
C ASP A 131 12.65 23.06 24.77
N PRO A 132 12.57 23.86 25.85
CA PRO A 132 12.71 23.38 27.22
C PRO A 132 11.76 22.20 27.58
N PRO A 133 12.15 21.38 28.57
CA PRO A 133 11.32 20.26 29.00
C PRO A 133 9.97 20.73 29.56
N GLY A 134 8.89 20.05 29.16
CA GLY A 134 7.52 20.34 29.60
C GLY A 134 6.70 21.17 28.62
N VAL A 135 7.25 21.54 27.46
CA VAL A 135 6.52 22.29 26.45
C VAL A 135 5.73 21.36 25.53
N MET A 136 4.46 21.71 25.31
CA MET A 136 3.53 20.90 24.55
C MET A 136 3.76 21.12 23.05
N ILE A 137 4.35 20.11 22.41
CA ILE A 137 4.85 20.18 21.03
C ILE A 137 3.69 20.24 20.01
N LEU A 138 2.54 19.66 20.34
CA LEU A 138 1.31 19.76 19.56
C LEU A 138 0.12 20.00 20.49
N GLU A 139 -0.67 21.02 20.17
CA GLU A 139 -1.97 21.24 20.79
C GLU A 139 -2.94 20.11 20.38
N GLN A 140 -3.50 19.40 21.37
CA GLN A 140 -4.50 18.36 21.10
C GLN A 140 -5.81 19.00 20.66
N LYS A 141 -5.95 19.25 19.35
CA LYS A 141 -7.20 19.72 18.77
C LYS A 141 -8.22 18.59 18.81
N GLU A 142 -9.32 18.83 19.53
CA GLU A 142 -10.44 17.90 19.61
C GLU A 142 -10.97 17.63 18.19
N LYS A 143 -10.89 16.36 17.78
CA LYS A 143 -11.34 15.93 16.46
C LYS A 143 -12.87 15.99 16.48
N PRO A 144 -13.54 16.59 15.47
CA PRO A 144 -14.99 16.68 15.48
C PRO A 144 -15.59 15.28 15.61
N VAL A 145 -16.45 15.11 16.62
CA VAL A 145 -17.17 13.87 16.87
C VAL A 145 -18.04 13.60 15.64
N ARG A 146 -17.82 12.45 14.99
CA ARG A 146 -18.67 12.00 13.90
C ARG A 146 -19.90 11.36 14.51
N GLU A 147 -21.08 11.82 14.14
CA GLU A 147 -22.33 11.15 14.45
C GLU A 147 -22.37 9.84 13.64
N VAL A 148 -22.15 8.72 14.33
CA VAL A 148 -22.30 7.38 13.76
C VAL A 148 -23.69 6.91 14.17
N ASP A 149 -24.50 6.54 13.19
CA ASP A 149 -25.81 5.95 13.45
C ASP A 149 -25.62 4.53 14.03
N THR A 150 -25.82 4.41 15.34
CA THR A 150 -25.79 3.14 16.07
C THR A 150 -27.18 2.55 16.29
N SER A 151 -28.23 3.12 15.70
CA SER A 151 -29.63 2.71 15.92
C SER A 151 -29.90 1.28 15.45
N GLY A 152 -29.07 0.75 14.55
CA GLY A 152 -29.13 -0.65 14.09
C GLY A 152 -28.44 -1.66 15.01
N LEU A 153 -27.74 -1.20 16.06
CA LEU A 153 -27.01 -2.07 16.99
C LEU A 153 -27.83 -2.24 18.28
N SER A 154 -28.34 -3.45 18.51
CA SER A 154 -29.02 -3.81 19.76
C SER A 154 -28.05 -4.51 20.70
N LEU A 155 -28.01 -4.08 21.97
CA LEU A 155 -27.16 -4.69 23.00
C LEU A 155 -28.02 -5.56 23.90
N ALA A 156 -27.77 -6.88 23.88
CA ALA A 156 -28.39 -7.81 24.81
C ALA A 156 -27.86 -7.57 26.25
N PRO A 157 -28.67 -7.86 27.29
CA PRO A 157 -28.20 -7.75 28.67
C PRO A 157 -27.01 -8.66 28.93
N VAL A 158 -26.17 -8.30 29.90
CA VAL A 158 -24.98 -9.10 30.23
C VAL A 158 -25.38 -10.53 30.61
N GLY A 159 -24.77 -11.52 29.96
CA GLY A 159 -25.08 -12.94 30.16
C GLY A 159 -26.32 -13.45 29.43
N ALA A 160 -27.01 -12.62 28.63
CA ALA A 160 -28.06 -13.09 27.75
C ALA A 160 -27.49 -13.78 26.51
N ASP A 161 -28.15 -14.86 26.09
CA ASP A 161 -27.83 -15.52 24.83
C ASP A 161 -28.35 -14.66 23.68
N VAL A 162 -27.45 -14.26 22.78
CA VAL A 162 -27.78 -13.33 21.68
C VAL A 162 -28.73 -13.97 20.66
N LEU A 163 -28.87 -15.30 20.68
CA LEU A 163 -29.74 -16.07 19.77
C LEU A 163 -31.09 -16.45 20.41
N GLU A 164 -31.46 -15.90 21.57
CA GLU A 164 -32.71 -16.23 22.26
C GLU A 164 -33.94 -15.93 21.37
N GLY A 165 -34.56 -16.96 20.81
CA GLY A 165 -35.70 -16.85 19.87
C GLY A 165 -35.36 -17.16 18.40
N GLU A 166 -34.08 -17.27 18.05
CA GLU A 166 -33.62 -17.77 16.76
C GLU A 166 -33.18 -19.24 16.91
N THR A 167 -33.68 -20.12 16.06
CA THR A 167 -33.25 -21.53 16.08
C THR A 167 -31.80 -21.61 15.62
N ARG A 168 -30.89 -21.93 16.55
CA ARG A 168 -29.52 -22.35 16.20
C ARG A 168 -29.61 -23.46 15.16
N PRO A 169 -28.92 -23.34 14.01
CA PRO A 169 -28.92 -24.39 13.01
C PRO A 169 -28.45 -25.69 13.67
N GLU A 170 -29.19 -26.77 13.42
CA GLU A 170 -28.88 -28.08 13.99
C GLU A 170 -27.44 -28.45 13.59
N PRO A 171 -26.59 -28.89 14.53
CA PRO A 171 -25.23 -29.26 14.19
C PRO A 171 -25.26 -30.34 13.11
N PRO A 172 -24.34 -30.27 12.12
CA PRO A 172 -24.30 -31.28 11.08
C PRO A 172 -24.13 -32.68 11.72
N PRO A 173 -24.70 -33.73 11.11
CA PRO A 173 -24.56 -35.08 11.62
C PRO A 173 -23.07 -35.43 11.74
N PRO A 174 -22.68 -36.20 12.77
CA PRO A 174 -21.30 -36.62 12.93
C PRO A 174 -20.86 -37.42 11.68
N PRO A 175 -19.57 -37.33 11.29
CA PRO A 175 -19.06 -38.12 10.18
C PRO A 175 -19.23 -39.63 10.46
N SER A 176 -19.54 -40.41 9.43
CA SER A 176 -19.66 -41.86 9.55
C SER A 176 -18.32 -42.48 9.95
N THR A 177 -18.30 -43.16 11.11
CA THR A 177 -17.12 -43.91 11.60
C THR A 177 -17.18 -45.40 11.23
N GLU A 178 -18.11 -45.82 10.36
CA GLU A 178 -18.31 -47.24 10.01
C GLU A 178 -17.09 -47.87 9.32
N GLY A 179 -16.18 -47.06 8.77
CA GLY A 179 -14.90 -47.51 8.20
C GLY A 179 -13.70 -47.43 9.15
N LEU A 180 -13.84 -46.88 10.36
CA LEU A 180 -12.77 -46.83 11.34
C LEU A 180 -12.85 -48.05 12.27
N SER A 181 -11.90 -48.97 12.12
CA SER A 181 -11.70 -50.08 13.05
C SER A 181 -10.43 -49.84 13.86
N LEU A 182 -10.52 -49.99 15.18
CA LEU A 182 -9.36 -49.91 16.08
C LEU A 182 -8.88 -51.34 16.37
N ALA A 183 -7.64 -51.63 16.01
CA ALA A 183 -7.00 -52.86 16.44
C ALA A 183 -6.74 -52.82 17.96
N PRO A 184 -6.79 -53.96 18.67
CA PRO A 184 -6.48 -54.03 20.08
C PRO A 184 -5.04 -53.57 20.35
N LEU A 185 -4.81 -52.99 21.54
CA LEU A 185 -3.52 -52.45 21.94
C LEU A 185 -2.41 -53.52 21.81
N GLY A 186 -1.33 -53.20 21.10
CA GLY A 186 -0.22 -54.12 20.83
C GLY A 186 -0.27 -54.81 19.47
N SER A 187 -1.29 -54.55 18.65
CA SER A 187 -1.37 -55.04 17.26
C SER A 187 -0.49 -54.19 16.33
N ASN A 188 0.28 -54.85 15.45
CA ASN A 188 1.13 -54.20 14.46
C ASN A 188 0.32 -53.91 13.18
N ILE A 189 0.27 -52.65 12.73
CA ILE A 189 -0.58 -52.21 11.60
C ILE A 189 -0.04 -52.68 10.22
N LEU A 190 1.17 -53.24 10.19
CA LEU A 190 1.90 -53.63 8.97
C LEU A 190 1.64 -55.07 8.50
N ASP A 191 0.90 -55.88 9.28
CA ASP A 191 0.71 -57.31 9.00
C ASP A 191 -0.54 -57.62 8.16
N ASP A 192 -1.40 -56.64 7.83
CA ASP A 192 -2.69 -56.83 7.14
C ASP A 192 -2.67 -56.51 5.63
N GLU A 193 -1.50 -56.35 5.01
CA GLU A 193 -1.40 -56.45 3.54
C GLU A 193 -0.93 -57.86 3.16
N GLN A 194 -1.89 -58.70 2.76
CA GLN A 194 -1.84 -59.70 1.67
C GLN A 194 -2.73 -60.92 2.00
N GLY A 195 -3.95 -60.96 1.45
CA GLY A 195 -4.74 -62.20 1.46
C GLY A 195 -6.21 -62.07 1.11
N ALA A 196 -6.49 -61.88 -0.18
CA ALA A 196 -7.74 -62.21 -0.90
C ALA A 196 -9.04 -61.48 -0.54
#